data_AF-A0A939GXJ8-F1
#
_entry.id   AF-A0A939GXJ8-F1
#
_cell.length_a   1.000
_cell.length_b   1.000
_cell.length_c   1.000
_cell.angle_alpha   90.00
_cell.angle_beta   90.00
_cell.angle_gamma   90.00
#
_symmetry.space_group_name_H-M   'P 1'
#
loop_
_entity.id
_entity.type
_entity.pdbx_description
1 polymer ?
#
loop_
_entity_poly.entity_id
_entity_poly.type
_entity_poly.pdbx_seq_one_letter_code
_entity_poly.pdbx_strand_id
1 'polypeptide(L)'
;MSGLLPNWLAPLPRAWAQHATWRVLDASGNADALLALHRAVFRAAPPPRPAAPAVLHYVLVLHDAQALQTHAPAAWQPCLQGLLPGVHRLALEGGALQLTLWLGPTESVLRQQSMVADTILIGSAEGASAWLAPHALKPLLRHCQRGTQFLGAANAALATLLAKNGCTIAPETPALHARFDPPWTLRKTPSPSAPPGTALVIGAGLAGSSAAWSLAQRGWQVTVLGQGAAPADGASGLPAGLFCPHTSPDDCVLSRLSRAGLQTLLPRLEQLCQRDHDWAQSGVLEHDALQPSYLAWKNGPGLAWSQAATATQCVAAGLPPDARALWHQRAGWLRPAALVAAQLKHPRIRFIGQAPVAQLRHEGGQWQAKDAQGQLLAAGANIAIVAAGMGSSAFLPALWRLQALRGQVTVGPADNAAALPPFPVNGSGNLVPQVPGPDGAFWVMGSTFERDVSALPVSAADQASAHAHNLGKLAQLLPATAQQLQAAFTPGDPACQPTWARVRVASHDRLPIVGPVLPSLGLFALTALGARGITLAALCGELLAAQLHAEPLPLEAQLAQHLGTHRLG
;
A
#
# COMPACT_ATOMS: atom_id res chain seq x y z
N MET A 1 -11.04 -34.32 -9.76
CA MET A 1 -10.12 -33.97 -10.88
C MET A 1 -8.72 -33.91 -10.30
N SER A 2 -7.79 -34.68 -10.87
CA SER A 2 -6.48 -35.03 -10.31
C SER A 2 -5.67 -33.80 -9.85
N GLY A 3 -4.98 -33.92 -8.72
CA GLY A 3 -4.03 -32.91 -8.21
C GLY A 3 -2.74 -32.79 -9.03
N LEU A 4 -2.78 -33.16 -10.31
CA LEU A 4 -1.64 -33.13 -11.23
C LEU A 4 -1.68 -31.84 -12.03
N LEU A 5 -0.53 -31.18 -12.15
CA LEU A 5 -0.36 -30.02 -13.02
C LEU A 5 -0.69 -30.42 -14.47
N PRO A 6 -1.38 -29.56 -15.25
CA PRO A 6 -1.45 -29.70 -16.70
C PRO A 6 -0.04 -29.93 -17.28
N ASN A 7 0.07 -30.81 -18.28
CA ASN A 7 1.37 -31.21 -18.85
C ASN A 7 2.23 -30.01 -19.28
N TRP A 8 1.62 -28.93 -19.74
CA TRP A 8 2.31 -27.72 -20.17
C TRP A 8 2.84 -26.84 -19.01
N LEU A 9 2.38 -27.07 -17.77
CA LEU A 9 2.90 -26.44 -16.55
C LEU A 9 3.92 -27.32 -15.80
N ALA A 10 4.06 -28.60 -16.17
CA ALA A 10 4.99 -29.52 -15.53
C ALA A 10 6.47 -29.06 -15.47
N PRO A 11 6.99 -28.22 -16.39
CA PRO A 11 8.37 -27.72 -16.28
C PRO A 11 8.60 -26.74 -15.11
N LEU A 12 7.57 -26.03 -14.66
CA LEU A 12 7.71 -24.94 -13.68
C LEU A 12 8.38 -25.38 -12.36
N PRO A 13 7.92 -26.45 -11.66
CA PRO A 13 8.54 -26.89 -10.42
C PRO A 13 10.03 -27.18 -10.51
N ARG A 14 10.49 -27.68 -11.66
CA ARG A 14 11.92 -27.94 -11.90
C ARG A 14 12.69 -26.65 -12.17
N ALA A 15 12.11 -25.72 -12.93
CA ALA A 15 12.75 -24.47 -13.30
C ALA A 15 13.05 -23.57 -12.08
N TRP A 16 12.14 -23.52 -11.09
CA TRP A 16 12.31 -22.66 -9.93
C TRP A 16 12.85 -23.34 -8.66
N ALA A 17 13.16 -24.65 -8.70
CA ALA A 17 13.51 -25.42 -7.50
C ALA A 17 14.72 -24.86 -6.73
N GLN A 18 15.63 -24.15 -7.42
CA GLN A 18 16.85 -23.58 -6.85
C GLN A 18 16.77 -22.06 -6.66
N HIS A 19 15.60 -21.46 -6.87
CA HIS A 19 15.41 -20.02 -6.83
C HIS A 19 14.57 -19.61 -5.62
N ALA A 20 15.07 -18.67 -4.83
CA ALA A 20 14.32 -18.11 -3.70
C ALA A 20 13.06 -17.36 -4.16
N THR A 21 13.13 -16.74 -5.33
CA THR A 21 12.04 -15.97 -5.94
C THR A 21 11.83 -16.38 -7.38
N TRP A 22 10.58 -16.44 -7.83
CA TRP A 22 10.25 -16.66 -9.25
C TRP A 22 9.10 -15.76 -9.70
N ARG A 23 9.16 -15.26 -10.93
CA ARG A 23 8.18 -14.32 -11.50
C ARG A 23 7.50 -14.94 -12.71
N VAL A 24 6.20 -15.20 -12.58
CA VAL A 24 5.34 -15.66 -13.66
C VAL A 24 4.51 -14.49 -14.18
N LEU A 25 4.47 -14.32 -15.50
CA LEU A 25 3.49 -13.49 -16.19
C LEU A 25 2.52 -14.40 -16.94
N ASP A 26 1.31 -14.53 -16.43
CA ASP A 26 0.23 -15.28 -17.04
C ASP A 26 -0.61 -14.36 -17.92
N ALA A 27 -0.43 -14.51 -19.24
CA ALA A 27 -1.15 -13.78 -20.25
C ALA A 27 -2.21 -14.67 -20.94
N SER A 28 -2.60 -15.80 -20.32
CA SER A 28 -3.59 -16.73 -20.89
C SER A 28 -5.01 -16.17 -20.93
N GLY A 29 -5.29 -15.10 -20.17
CA GLY A 29 -6.60 -14.46 -20.10
C GLY A 29 -7.61 -15.16 -19.18
N ASN A 30 -7.21 -16.18 -18.43
CA ASN A 30 -8.05 -16.86 -17.43
C ASN A 30 -7.23 -17.30 -16.20
N ALA A 31 -7.91 -17.77 -15.15
CA ALA A 31 -7.28 -18.15 -13.89
C ALA A 31 -6.94 -19.65 -13.77
N ASP A 32 -7.13 -20.46 -14.81
CA ASP A 32 -7.04 -21.93 -14.69
C ASP A 32 -5.64 -22.39 -14.32
N ALA A 33 -4.62 -21.78 -14.94
CA ALA A 33 -3.22 -22.07 -14.66
C ALA A 33 -2.84 -21.69 -13.22
N LEU A 34 -3.26 -20.51 -12.76
CA LEU A 34 -3.08 -20.05 -11.39
C LEU A 34 -3.71 -21.04 -10.39
N LEU A 35 -4.97 -21.44 -10.62
CA LEU A 35 -5.70 -22.32 -9.71
C LEU A 35 -5.17 -23.75 -9.73
N ALA A 36 -4.71 -24.25 -10.88
CA ALA A 36 -4.04 -25.55 -10.97
C ALA A 36 -2.70 -25.54 -10.24
N LEU A 37 -1.91 -24.49 -10.44
CA LEU A 37 -0.63 -24.30 -9.77
C LEU A 37 -0.80 -24.18 -8.26
N HIS A 38 -1.75 -23.35 -7.81
CA HIS A 38 -2.05 -23.17 -6.40
C HIS A 38 -2.40 -24.49 -5.72
N ARG A 39 -3.28 -25.28 -6.35
CA ARG A 39 -3.67 -26.60 -5.86
C ARG A 39 -2.48 -27.54 -5.73
N ALA A 40 -1.66 -27.65 -6.77
CA ALA A 40 -0.51 -28.57 -6.79
C ALA A 40 0.59 -28.18 -5.81
N VAL A 41 0.90 -26.88 -5.69
CA VAL A 41 2.05 -26.38 -4.93
C VAL A 41 1.70 -26.14 -3.46
N PHE A 42 0.54 -25.55 -3.17
CA PHE A 42 0.19 -25.08 -1.83
C PHE A 42 -0.90 -25.90 -1.11
N ARG A 43 -1.60 -26.80 -1.81
CA ARG A 43 -2.75 -27.54 -1.23
C ARG A 43 -2.67 -29.06 -1.32
N ALA A 44 -1.81 -29.63 -2.18
CA ALA A 44 -1.69 -31.08 -2.29
C ALA A 44 -1.33 -31.75 -0.94
N ALA A 45 -1.97 -32.87 -0.63
CA ALA A 45 -1.75 -33.66 0.60
C ALA A 45 -1.51 -35.14 0.27
N PRO A 46 -0.59 -35.87 0.94
CA PRO A 46 0.63 -35.45 1.64
C PRO A 46 1.86 -35.57 0.67
N PRO A 47 3.14 -35.34 1.08
CA PRO A 47 4.26 -35.18 0.14
C PRO A 47 4.57 -36.41 -0.73
N PRO A 48 5.31 -36.21 -1.84
CA PRO A 48 6.04 -35.00 -2.19
C PRO A 48 5.19 -33.95 -2.92
N ARG A 49 5.17 -32.73 -2.38
CA ARG A 49 4.76 -31.54 -3.14
C ARG A 49 5.87 -31.17 -4.12
N PRO A 50 5.55 -30.59 -5.28
CA PRO A 50 6.57 -29.99 -6.12
C PRO A 50 7.34 -28.92 -5.34
N ALA A 51 8.65 -28.78 -5.59
CA ALA A 51 9.43 -27.69 -5.02
C ALA A 51 8.77 -26.34 -5.37
N ALA A 52 8.84 -25.37 -4.46
CA ALA A 52 8.31 -24.04 -4.64
C ALA A 52 9.38 -23.00 -4.27
N PRO A 53 9.45 -21.86 -4.96
CA PRO A 53 10.27 -20.75 -4.49
C PRO A 53 9.75 -20.27 -3.13
N ALA A 54 10.61 -19.64 -2.34
CA ALA A 54 10.19 -19.01 -1.08
C ALA A 54 9.11 -17.94 -1.33
N VAL A 55 9.21 -17.21 -2.45
CA VAL A 55 8.19 -16.29 -2.93
C VAL A 55 7.93 -16.49 -4.42
N LEU A 56 6.69 -16.78 -4.77
CA LEU A 56 6.19 -16.81 -6.14
C LEU A 56 5.44 -15.51 -6.44
N HIS A 57 5.99 -14.67 -7.32
CA HIS A 57 5.27 -13.54 -7.90
C HIS A 57 4.49 -14.02 -9.12
N TYR A 58 3.17 -14.07 -9.00
CA TYR A 58 2.29 -14.47 -10.09
C TYR A 58 1.52 -13.25 -10.59
N VAL A 59 1.86 -12.77 -11.78
CA VAL A 59 1.14 -11.67 -12.43
C VAL A 59 0.12 -12.27 -13.39
N LEU A 60 -1.16 -12.05 -13.14
CA LEU A 60 -2.25 -12.57 -13.95
C LEU A 60 -2.96 -11.44 -14.71
N VAL A 61 -2.98 -11.55 -16.03
CA VAL A 61 -3.68 -10.63 -16.92
C VAL A 61 -5.10 -11.12 -17.18
N LEU A 62 -6.10 -10.32 -16.82
CA LEU A 62 -7.51 -10.60 -17.07
C LEU A 62 -8.19 -9.35 -17.62
N HIS A 63 -9.28 -9.54 -18.37
CA HIS A 63 -10.13 -8.41 -18.74
C HIS A 63 -10.80 -7.78 -17.52
N ASP A 64 -11.34 -8.63 -16.64
CA ASP A 64 -11.95 -8.27 -15.36
C ASP A 64 -11.70 -9.38 -14.32
N ALA A 65 -12.09 -9.13 -13.06
CA ALA A 65 -11.89 -10.08 -11.97
C ALA A 65 -13.01 -11.12 -11.83
N GLN A 66 -14.09 -11.06 -12.63
CA GLN A 66 -15.31 -11.82 -12.37
C GLN A 66 -15.08 -13.33 -12.43
N ALA A 67 -14.37 -13.80 -13.47
CA ALA A 67 -14.06 -15.22 -13.62
C ALA A 67 -13.21 -15.75 -12.45
N LEU A 68 -12.25 -14.95 -11.96
CA LEU A 68 -11.44 -15.30 -10.79
C LEU A 68 -12.27 -15.29 -9.51
N GLN A 69 -13.12 -14.29 -9.29
CA GLN A 69 -14.01 -14.20 -8.12
C GLN A 69 -14.93 -15.42 -8.01
N THR A 70 -15.45 -15.92 -9.13
CA THR A 70 -16.33 -17.10 -9.13
C THR A 70 -15.61 -18.40 -8.73
N HIS A 71 -14.36 -18.59 -9.16
CA HIS A 71 -13.65 -19.87 -9.04
C HIS A 71 -12.52 -19.88 -8.01
N ALA A 72 -12.17 -18.73 -7.45
CA ALA A 72 -11.12 -18.63 -6.46
C ALA A 72 -11.49 -19.36 -5.14
N PRO A 73 -10.50 -19.90 -4.42
CA PRO A 73 -10.70 -20.45 -3.09
C PRO A 73 -11.45 -19.48 -2.17
N ALA A 74 -12.32 -20.01 -1.30
CA ALA A 74 -13.10 -19.21 -0.35
C ALA A 74 -12.23 -18.26 0.50
N ALA A 75 -11.03 -18.71 0.89
CA ALA A 75 -10.06 -17.91 1.65
C ALA A 75 -9.57 -16.65 0.90
N TRP A 76 -9.67 -16.60 -0.42
CA TRP A 76 -9.26 -15.44 -1.23
C TRP A 76 -10.40 -14.42 -1.38
N GLN A 77 -11.65 -14.80 -1.13
CA GLN A 77 -12.81 -13.94 -1.38
C GLN A 77 -12.74 -12.57 -0.70
N PRO A 78 -12.27 -12.44 0.56
CA PRO A 78 -12.16 -11.13 1.20
C PRO A 78 -11.24 -10.14 0.47
N CYS A 79 -10.19 -10.64 -0.21
CA CYS A 79 -9.23 -9.80 -0.92
C CYS A 79 -9.60 -9.55 -2.39
N LEU A 80 -10.61 -10.25 -2.91
CA LEU A 80 -11.09 -10.08 -4.29
C LEU A 80 -12.24 -9.06 -4.43
N GLN A 81 -12.62 -8.38 -3.34
CA GLN A 81 -13.70 -7.39 -3.37
C GLN A 81 -13.24 -6.04 -3.95
N GLY A 82 -14.10 -5.43 -4.76
CA GLY A 82 -13.92 -4.07 -5.27
C GLY A 82 -12.77 -3.89 -6.28
N LEU A 83 -12.41 -4.95 -6.99
CA LEU A 83 -11.37 -4.89 -8.01
C LEU A 83 -11.91 -4.15 -9.25
N LEU A 84 -11.37 -2.95 -9.49
CA LEU A 84 -11.67 -2.09 -10.65
C LEU A 84 -10.63 -2.35 -11.75
N PRO A 85 -10.79 -1.83 -12.98
CA PRO A 85 -9.71 -1.86 -13.95
C PRO A 85 -8.44 -1.20 -13.38
N GLY A 86 -7.28 -1.85 -13.53
CA GLY A 86 -6.03 -1.42 -12.90
C GLY A 86 -5.13 -2.56 -12.43
N VAL A 87 -4.27 -2.26 -11.45
CA VAL A 87 -3.33 -3.23 -10.88
C VAL A 87 -3.66 -3.46 -9.40
N HIS A 88 -3.74 -4.73 -9.00
CA HIS A 88 -4.04 -5.12 -7.62
C HIS A 88 -3.10 -6.20 -7.12
N ARG A 89 -2.39 -5.96 -6.01
CA ARG A 89 -1.58 -6.98 -5.35
C ARG A 89 -2.30 -7.60 -4.15
N LEU A 90 -2.30 -8.93 -4.13
CA LEU A 90 -2.85 -9.78 -3.08
C LEU A 90 -1.74 -10.68 -2.53
N ALA A 91 -1.47 -10.57 -1.23
CA ALA A 91 -0.56 -11.47 -0.53
C ALA A 91 -1.34 -12.70 -0.05
N LEU A 92 -1.02 -13.86 -0.60
CA LEU A 92 -1.69 -15.13 -0.34
C LEU A 92 -0.69 -16.12 0.26
N GLU A 93 -1.18 -17.18 0.90
CA GLU A 93 -0.32 -18.24 1.46
C GLU A 93 0.75 -17.72 2.44
N GLY A 94 0.37 -16.81 3.32
CA GLY A 94 1.30 -16.17 4.27
C GLY A 94 2.38 -15.30 3.59
N GLY A 95 2.17 -14.92 2.33
CA GLY A 95 3.10 -14.13 1.53
C GLY A 95 3.95 -14.94 0.55
N ALA A 96 3.88 -16.27 0.59
CA ALA A 96 4.60 -17.15 -0.35
C ALA A 96 4.05 -17.04 -1.78
N LEU A 97 2.79 -16.62 -1.96
CA LEU A 97 2.20 -16.31 -3.26
C LEU A 97 1.81 -14.83 -3.31
N GLN A 98 2.52 -14.05 -4.13
CA GLN A 98 2.22 -12.64 -4.41
C GLN A 98 1.46 -12.57 -5.73
N LEU A 99 0.13 -12.64 -5.66
CA LEU A 99 -0.74 -12.52 -6.84
C LEU A 99 -0.93 -11.05 -7.21
N THR A 100 -0.53 -10.68 -8.42
CA THR A 100 -0.75 -9.33 -8.96
C THR A 100 -1.69 -9.41 -10.15
N LEU A 101 -2.87 -8.84 -10.03
CA LEU A 101 -3.87 -8.80 -11.10
C LEU A 101 -3.65 -7.57 -11.96
N TRP A 102 -3.54 -7.76 -13.28
CA TRP A 102 -3.60 -6.69 -14.27
C TRP A 102 -4.96 -6.78 -14.97
N LEU A 103 -5.87 -5.90 -14.58
CA LEU A 103 -7.26 -5.89 -15.03
C LEU A 103 -7.46 -4.86 -16.13
N GLY A 104 -7.78 -5.32 -17.33
CA GLY A 104 -8.08 -4.48 -18.50
C GLY A 104 -7.73 -5.16 -19.82
N PRO A 105 -7.81 -4.44 -20.95
CA PRO A 105 -7.44 -4.99 -22.25
C PRO A 105 -5.97 -5.45 -22.26
N THR A 106 -5.73 -6.74 -22.54
CA THR A 106 -4.41 -7.42 -22.44
C THR A 106 -3.28 -6.62 -23.07
N GLU A 107 -3.45 -6.14 -24.30
CA GLU A 107 -2.40 -5.38 -24.99
C GLU A 107 -2.10 -4.04 -24.31
N SER A 108 -3.14 -3.35 -23.83
CA SER A 108 -3.02 -2.07 -23.13
C SER A 108 -2.27 -2.24 -21.81
N VAL A 109 -2.64 -3.23 -20.99
CA VAL A 109 -2.00 -3.44 -19.70
C VAL A 109 -0.55 -3.91 -19.85
N LEU A 110 -0.24 -4.79 -20.80
CA LEU A 110 1.15 -5.14 -21.13
C LEU A 110 1.94 -3.92 -21.62
N ARG A 111 1.29 -2.97 -22.29
CA ARG A 111 1.95 -1.74 -22.74
C ARG A 111 2.25 -0.76 -21.60
N GLN A 112 1.35 -0.67 -20.63
CA GLN A 112 1.40 0.30 -19.55
C GLN A 112 2.21 -0.18 -18.35
N GLN A 113 2.18 -1.48 -18.06
CA GLN A 113 2.89 -2.06 -16.93
C GLN A 113 4.29 -2.53 -17.31
N SER A 114 5.15 -2.70 -16.31
CA SER A 114 6.50 -3.20 -16.48
C SER A 114 6.83 -4.21 -15.39
N MET A 115 7.43 -5.31 -15.83
CA MET A 115 8.01 -6.35 -14.99
C MET A 115 9.01 -7.12 -15.84
N VAL A 116 9.81 -7.95 -15.17
CA VAL A 116 10.64 -8.96 -15.81
C VAL A 116 10.13 -10.32 -15.35
N ALA A 117 9.86 -11.20 -16.31
CA ALA A 117 9.31 -12.53 -16.08
C ALA A 117 10.41 -13.58 -16.23
N ASP A 118 10.45 -14.53 -15.31
CA ASP A 118 11.22 -15.76 -15.45
C ASP A 118 10.44 -16.76 -16.31
N THR A 119 9.12 -16.76 -16.21
CA THR A 119 8.21 -17.52 -17.08
C THR A 119 7.03 -16.68 -17.57
N ILE A 120 6.67 -16.85 -18.83
CA ILE A 120 5.46 -16.31 -19.45
C ILE A 120 4.54 -17.46 -19.85
N LEU A 121 3.29 -17.42 -19.40
CA LEU A 121 2.26 -18.38 -19.80
C LEU A 121 1.41 -17.77 -20.91
N ILE A 122 1.35 -18.46 -22.06
CA ILE A 122 0.61 -18.00 -23.25
C ILE A 122 -0.80 -18.64 -23.31
N GLY A 123 -1.08 -19.62 -22.45
CA GLY A 123 -2.40 -20.21 -22.25
C GLY A 123 -2.69 -21.47 -23.08
N SER A 124 -3.97 -21.87 -23.09
CA SER A 124 -4.51 -22.97 -23.88
C SER A 124 -4.51 -22.66 -25.38
N ALA A 125 -4.93 -23.60 -26.23
CA ALA A 125 -4.91 -23.41 -27.70
C ALA A 125 -5.74 -22.19 -28.15
N GLU A 126 -6.86 -21.90 -27.48
CA GLU A 126 -7.70 -20.72 -27.74
C GLU A 126 -6.98 -19.42 -27.36
N GLY A 127 -6.38 -19.37 -26.16
CA GLY A 127 -5.58 -18.23 -25.70
C GLY A 127 -4.34 -18.00 -26.56
N ALA A 128 -3.69 -19.07 -27.03
CA ALA A 128 -2.51 -19.02 -27.88
C ALA A 128 -2.78 -18.34 -29.23
N SER A 129 -3.99 -18.47 -29.77
CA SER A 129 -4.36 -17.90 -31.06
C SER A 129 -4.42 -16.36 -31.04
N ALA A 130 -4.70 -15.75 -29.88
CA ALA A 130 -4.69 -14.29 -29.72
C ALA A 130 -3.32 -13.65 -29.98
N TRP A 131 -2.23 -14.43 -29.85
CA TRP A 131 -0.86 -13.96 -30.01
C TRP A 131 -0.33 -14.03 -31.44
N LEU A 132 -1.09 -14.62 -32.36
CA LEU A 132 -0.69 -14.76 -33.77
C LEU A 132 -0.75 -13.42 -34.53
N ALA A 133 -1.44 -12.42 -34.00
CA ALA A 133 -1.44 -11.08 -34.58
C ALA A 133 -0.03 -10.45 -34.52
N PRO A 134 0.51 -9.89 -35.63
CA PRO A 134 1.89 -9.39 -35.71
C PRO A 134 2.29 -8.37 -34.64
N HIS A 135 1.31 -7.64 -34.09
CA HIS A 135 1.54 -6.60 -33.08
C HIS A 135 1.31 -7.08 -31.64
N ALA A 136 0.66 -8.23 -31.42
CA ALA A 136 0.28 -8.72 -30.10
C ALA A 136 1.49 -9.26 -29.30
N LEU A 137 2.48 -9.83 -29.98
CA LEU A 137 3.63 -10.44 -29.31
C LEU A 137 4.64 -9.41 -28.77
N LYS A 138 4.79 -8.24 -29.42
CA LYS A 138 5.79 -7.23 -29.01
C LYS A 138 5.57 -6.69 -27.60
N PRO A 139 4.33 -6.36 -27.16
CA PRO A 139 4.04 -6.04 -25.77
C PRO A 139 4.43 -7.14 -24.80
N LEU A 140 4.29 -8.42 -25.16
CA LEU A 140 4.67 -9.54 -24.29
C LEU A 140 6.20 -9.68 -24.15
N LEU A 141 6.94 -9.56 -25.26
CA LEU A 141 8.40 -9.71 -25.29
C LEU A 141 9.16 -8.67 -24.47
N ARG A 142 8.55 -7.50 -24.18
CA ARG A 142 9.18 -6.47 -23.33
C ARG A 142 9.43 -6.94 -21.89
N HIS A 143 8.73 -7.99 -21.47
CA HIS A 143 8.80 -8.55 -20.14
C HIS A 143 9.84 -9.67 -20.03
N CYS A 144 10.53 -9.98 -21.14
CA CYS A 144 11.54 -11.03 -21.16
C CYS A 144 12.92 -10.49 -20.76
N GLN A 145 13.65 -11.32 -20.01
CA GLN A 145 15.10 -11.29 -19.91
C GLN A 145 15.68 -12.50 -20.66
N ARG A 146 16.98 -12.52 -20.91
CA ARG A 146 17.62 -13.74 -21.45
C ARG A 146 17.33 -14.91 -20.53
N GLY A 147 16.85 -16.01 -21.10
CA GLY A 147 16.44 -17.20 -20.35
C GLY A 147 14.96 -17.25 -19.96
N THR A 148 14.16 -16.19 -20.18
CA THR A 148 12.71 -16.23 -19.93
C THR A 148 12.08 -17.39 -20.69
N GLN A 149 11.31 -18.21 -19.98
CA GLN A 149 10.62 -19.36 -20.55
C GLN A 149 9.21 -18.98 -21.01
N PHE A 150 8.78 -19.54 -22.13
CA PHE A 150 7.40 -19.49 -22.60
C PHE A 150 6.79 -20.87 -22.50
N LEU A 151 5.62 -20.97 -21.87
CA LEU A 151 4.85 -22.20 -21.71
C LEU A 151 3.42 -22.01 -22.21
N GLY A 152 2.88 -23.01 -22.90
CA GLY A 152 1.49 -23.01 -23.36
C GLY A 152 1.10 -24.28 -24.10
N ALA A 153 -0.13 -24.34 -24.61
CA ALA A 153 -0.55 -25.44 -25.49
C ALA A 153 0.26 -25.44 -26.80
N ALA A 154 0.43 -26.62 -27.41
CA ALA A 154 1.15 -26.76 -28.67
C ALA A 154 0.50 -25.92 -29.79
N ASN A 155 1.28 -25.06 -30.44
CA ASN A 155 0.85 -24.23 -31.56
C ASN A 155 2.05 -23.91 -32.47
N ALA A 156 2.08 -24.50 -33.67
CA ALA A 156 3.22 -24.40 -34.60
C ALA A 156 3.41 -22.97 -35.16
N ALA A 157 2.31 -22.25 -35.40
CA ALA A 157 2.37 -20.87 -35.90
C ALA A 157 2.98 -19.93 -34.85
N LEU A 158 2.57 -20.10 -33.59
CA LEU A 158 3.13 -19.35 -32.46
C LEU A 158 4.60 -19.72 -32.19
N ALA A 159 4.95 -21.00 -32.29
CA ALA A 159 6.35 -21.44 -32.18
C ALA A 159 7.23 -20.78 -33.26
N THR A 160 6.75 -20.74 -34.50
CA THR A 160 7.44 -20.06 -35.61
C THR A 160 7.58 -18.56 -35.35
N LEU A 161 6.53 -17.93 -34.82
CA LEU A 161 6.55 -16.50 -34.49
C LEU A 161 7.52 -16.18 -33.35
N LEU A 162 7.55 -16.99 -32.28
CA LEU A 162 8.51 -16.87 -31.18
C LEU A 162 9.94 -17.06 -31.67
N ALA A 163 10.19 -18.04 -32.55
CA ALA A 163 11.50 -18.26 -33.15
C ALA A 163 12.00 -17.03 -33.94
N LYS A 164 11.13 -16.45 -34.77
CA LYS A 164 11.42 -15.20 -35.49
C LYS A 164 11.69 -14.00 -34.57
N ASN A 165 11.21 -14.06 -33.32
CA ASN A 165 11.39 -13.02 -32.32
C ASN A 165 12.45 -13.38 -31.26
N GLY A 166 13.38 -14.29 -31.58
CA GLY A 166 14.56 -14.56 -30.76
C GLY A 166 14.36 -15.59 -29.66
N CYS A 167 13.37 -16.48 -29.80
CA CYS A 167 13.24 -17.64 -28.92
C CYS A 167 13.82 -18.90 -29.55
N THR A 168 14.47 -19.73 -28.74
CA THR A 168 14.78 -21.13 -29.10
C THR A 168 13.61 -22.02 -28.70
N ILE A 169 13.08 -22.82 -29.63
CA ILE A 169 11.96 -23.74 -29.36
C ILE A 169 12.51 -25.10 -28.93
N ALA A 170 11.96 -25.69 -27.86
CA ALA A 170 12.34 -27.03 -27.44
C ALA A 170 11.81 -28.08 -28.44
N PRO A 171 12.62 -29.07 -28.84
CA PRO A 171 12.17 -30.14 -29.72
C PRO A 171 11.20 -31.10 -29.01
N GLU A 172 10.25 -31.66 -29.76
CA GLU A 172 9.52 -32.89 -29.41
C GLU A 172 8.74 -32.87 -28.08
N THR A 173 8.09 -31.75 -27.74
CA THR A 173 7.19 -31.66 -26.58
C THR A 173 5.71 -31.64 -27.00
N PRO A 174 4.79 -32.29 -26.24
CA PRO A 174 3.33 -32.22 -26.49
C PRO A 174 2.72 -30.84 -26.16
N ALA A 175 3.54 -29.89 -25.73
CA ALA A 175 3.19 -28.53 -25.37
C ALA A 175 4.20 -27.55 -25.98
N LEU A 176 3.84 -26.27 -26.08
CA LEU A 176 4.78 -25.22 -26.48
C LEU A 176 5.73 -24.93 -25.33
N HIS A 177 7.02 -25.14 -25.56
CA HIS A 177 8.09 -24.70 -24.66
C HIS A 177 9.15 -23.96 -25.48
N ALA A 178 9.39 -22.70 -25.13
CA ALA A 178 10.40 -21.87 -25.78
C ALA A 178 11.19 -21.07 -24.74
N ARG A 179 12.41 -20.67 -25.10
CA ARG A 179 13.30 -19.86 -24.27
C ARG A 179 13.72 -18.61 -25.02
N PHE A 180 13.53 -17.44 -24.43
CA PHE A 180 13.97 -16.17 -25.00
C PHE A 180 15.48 -16.04 -24.89
N ASP A 181 16.19 -16.12 -26.01
CA ASP A 181 17.64 -15.97 -26.08
C ASP A 181 18.06 -15.35 -27.42
N PRO A 182 17.70 -14.09 -27.67
CA PRO A 182 17.93 -13.47 -28.96
C PRO A 182 19.43 -13.30 -29.25
N PRO A 183 19.88 -13.42 -30.51
CA PRO A 183 21.29 -13.22 -30.86
C PRO A 183 21.72 -11.74 -30.74
N TRP A 184 20.79 -10.79 -30.64
CA TRP A 184 21.08 -9.36 -30.50
C TRP A 184 21.13 -8.89 -29.04
N THR A 185 21.81 -7.76 -28.79
CA THR A 185 21.85 -7.11 -27.48
C THR A 185 20.49 -6.49 -27.12
N LEU A 186 20.02 -6.75 -25.91
CA LEU A 186 18.76 -6.19 -25.42
C LEU A 186 18.93 -4.71 -25.10
N ARG A 187 18.03 -3.86 -25.61
CA ARG A 187 18.03 -2.41 -25.35
C ARG A 187 17.70 -2.05 -23.90
N LYS A 188 16.98 -2.92 -23.19
CA LYS A 188 16.64 -2.78 -21.77
C LYS A 188 17.18 -3.99 -21.03
N THR A 189 18.12 -3.76 -20.13
CA THR A 189 18.49 -4.73 -19.10
C THR A 189 17.64 -4.47 -17.86
N PRO A 190 17.12 -5.52 -17.21
CA PRO A 190 16.46 -5.39 -15.91
C PRO A 190 17.34 -4.61 -14.94
N SER A 191 16.75 -3.73 -14.13
CA SER A 191 17.45 -3.23 -12.95
C SER A 191 17.82 -4.42 -12.06
N PRO A 192 19.06 -4.52 -11.56
CA PRO A 192 19.45 -5.62 -10.72
C PRO A 192 18.58 -5.64 -9.46
N SER A 193 18.08 -6.81 -9.10
CA SER A 193 17.46 -7.03 -7.80
C SER A 193 18.52 -6.86 -6.72
N ALA A 194 18.29 -5.98 -5.75
CA ALA A 194 19.18 -5.88 -4.60
C ALA A 194 19.00 -7.13 -3.73
N PRO A 195 20.05 -7.93 -3.46
CA PRO A 195 19.93 -9.02 -2.51
C PRO A 195 19.63 -8.44 -1.11
N PRO A 196 18.87 -9.15 -0.27
CA PRO A 196 18.59 -8.69 1.08
C PRO A 196 19.90 -8.50 1.86
N GLY A 197 20.02 -7.35 2.54
CA GLY A 197 21.19 -7.02 3.36
C GLY A 197 20.76 -6.31 4.63
N THR A 198 21.47 -5.23 4.96
CA THR A 198 21.19 -4.39 6.13
C THR A 198 20.65 -3.02 5.71
N ALA A 199 19.62 -2.54 6.40
CA ALA A 199 19.01 -1.25 6.13
C ALA A 199 18.95 -0.38 7.40
N LEU A 200 19.19 0.92 7.23
CA LEU A 200 19.04 1.92 8.27
C LEU A 200 17.85 2.84 7.94
N VAL A 201 16.87 2.92 8.83
CA VAL A 201 15.67 3.76 8.65
C VAL A 201 15.69 4.89 9.67
N ILE A 202 15.61 6.13 9.19
CA ILE A 202 15.57 7.32 10.05
C ILE A 202 14.12 7.77 10.20
N GLY A 203 13.55 7.57 11.39
CA GLY A 203 12.17 7.90 11.72
C GLY A 203 11.32 6.66 12.02
N ALA A 204 10.76 6.60 13.22
CA ALA A 204 9.93 5.48 13.71
C ALA A 204 8.42 5.78 13.63
N GLY A 205 7.97 6.46 12.57
CA GLY A 205 6.55 6.71 12.29
C GLY A 205 5.94 5.70 11.31
N LEU A 206 4.73 5.98 10.81
CA LEU A 206 4.04 5.16 9.79
C LEU A 206 4.91 4.91 8.55
N ALA A 207 5.59 5.96 8.08
CA ALA A 207 6.52 5.90 6.96
C ALA A 207 7.65 4.87 7.19
N GLY A 208 8.46 5.10 8.23
CA GLY A 208 9.63 4.28 8.51
C GLY A 208 9.29 2.84 8.92
N SER A 209 8.26 2.65 9.75
CA SER A 209 7.80 1.30 10.11
C SER A 209 7.24 0.53 8.91
N SER A 210 6.54 1.18 7.98
CA SER A 210 6.04 0.52 6.76
C SER A 210 7.18 0.11 5.83
N ALA A 211 8.18 0.98 5.63
CA ALA A 211 9.39 0.64 4.87
C ALA A 211 10.15 -0.52 5.52
N ALA A 212 10.39 -0.43 6.84
CA ALA A 212 11.10 -1.44 7.59
C ALA A 212 10.40 -2.80 7.53
N TRP A 213 9.08 -2.84 7.72
CA TRP A 213 8.29 -4.06 7.63
C TRP A 213 8.35 -4.68 6.24
N SER A 214 8.12 -3.89 5.19
CA SER A 214 8.14 -4.39 3.80
C SER A 214 9.51 -4.91 3.37
N LEU A 215 10.61 -4.32 3.86
CA LEU A 215 11.97 -4.83 3.67
C LEU A 215 12.23 -6.09 4.49
N ALA A 216 11.81 -6.11 5.75
CA ALA A 216 12.02 -7.25 6.64
C ALA A 216 11.31 -8.53 6.15
N GLN A 217 10.12 -8.38 5.56
CA GLN A 217 9.39 -9.47 4.88
C GLN A 217 10.21 -10.09 3.72
N ARG A 218 11.11 -9.32 3.12
CA ARG A 218 11.99 -9.74 2.02
C ARG A 218 13.38 -10.14 2.46
N GLY A 219 13.64 -10.27 3.77
CA GLY A 219 14.91 -10.78 4.29
C GLY A 219 15.87 -9.74 4.85
N TRP A 220 15.53 -8.45 4.79
CA TRP A 220 16.44 -7.40 5.27
C TRP A 220 16.51 -7.37 6.80
N GLN A 221 17.71 -7.15 7.32
CA GLN A 221 17.93 -6.75 8.71
C GLN A 221 17.83 -5.23 8.79
N VAL A 222 16.83 -4.72 9.51
CA VAL A 222 16.52 -3.29 9.53
C VAL A 222 16.76 -2.71 10.91
N THR A 223 17.56 -1.64 11.00
CA THR A 223 17.65 -0.80 12.20
C THR A 223 16.82 0.46 12.00
N VAL A 224 15.86 0.72 12.89
CA VAL A 224 14.99 1.90 12.85
C VAL A 224 15.36 2.82 14.00
N LEU A 225 15.75 4.05 13.69
CA LEU A 225 16.10 5.08 14.67
C LEU A 225 14.92 6.01 14.90
N GLY A 226 14.55 6.21 16.15
CA GLY A 226 13.54 7.18 16.58
C GLY A 226 14.12 8.21 17.53
N GLN A 227 13.69 9.47 17.40
CA GLN A 227 14.13 10.54 18.30
C GLN A 227 13.60 10.33 19.72
N GLY A 228 12.34 9.96 19.88
CA GLY A 228 11.70 9.68 21.16
C GLY A 228 12.02 8.29 21.70
N ALA A 229 11.65 8.07 22.96
CA ALA A 229 11.87 6.79 23.65
C ALA A 229 11.00 5.66 23.08
N ALA A 230 9.77 5.98 22.67
CA ALA A 230 8.84 5.05 22.04
C ALA A 230 8.69 5.38 20.54
N PRO A 231 8.34 4.41 19.69
CA PRO A 231 7.98 4.70 18.30
C PRO A 231 6.68 5.50 18.23
N ALA A 232 6.37 6.04 17.05
CA ALA A 232 5.20 6.89 16.80
C ALA A 232 5.10 8.13 17.72
N ASP A 233 6.23 8.69 18.13
CA ASP A 233 6.36 9.90 18.95
C ASP A 233 6.00 11.21 18.22
N GLY A 234 6.11 11.23 16.89
CA GLY A 234 5.73 12.34 16.02
C GLY A 234 4.25 12.33 15.60
N ALA A 235 3.95 12.77 14.36
CA ALA A 235 2.59 12.83 13.83
C ALA A 235 1.86 11.48 13.75
N SER A 236 2.58 10.36 13.74
CA SER A 236 2.01 9.02 13.81
C SER A 236 1.49 8.64 15.20
N GLY A 237 1.71 9.46 16.22
CA GLY A 237 1.15 9.28 17.57
C GLY A 237 -0.29 9.77 17.71
N LEU A 238 -0.99 10.02 16.60
CA LEU A 238 -2.39 10.44 16.59
C LEU A 238 -3.22 9.43 17.40
N PRO A 239 -4.08 9.85 18.35
CA PRO A 239 -4.82 8.91 19.18
C PRO A 239 -5.65 7.93 18.35
N ALA A 240 -6.42 8.43 17.38
CA ALA A 240 -7.07 7.65 16.35
C ALA A 240 -7.29 8.50 15.09
N GLY A 241 -7.29 7.87 13.92
CA GLY A 241 -7.58 8.53 12.65
C GLY A 241 -8.24 7.59 11.66
N LEU A 242 -8.81 8.17 10.60
CA LEU A 242 -9.53 7.42 9.59
C LEU A 242 -8.60 6.82 8.53
N PHE A 243 -8.99 5.65 8.05
CA PHE A 243 -8.63 5.17 6.73
C PHE A 243 -9.90 5.13 5.89
N CYS A 244 -9.93 5.91 4.80
CA CYS A 244 -11.05 5.96 3.87
C CYS A 244 -10.53 6.12 2.44
N PRO A 245 -11.27 5.60 1.44
CA PRO A 245 -10.98 5.93 0.06
C PRO A 245 -11.36 7.39 -0.19
N HIS A 246 -10.56 8.08 -0.99
CA HIS A 246 -10.96 9.34 -1.59
C HIS A 246 -11.86 9.04 -2.80
N THR A 247 -12.89 9.86 -3.00
CA THR A 247 -13.79 9.75 -4.16
C THR A 247 -13.79 11.04 -4.95
N SER A 248 -13.81 10.92 -6.28
CA SER A 248 -13.96 12.04 -7.21
C SER A 248 -14.76 11.58 -8.43
N PRO A 249 -15.42 12.49 -9.16
CA PRO A 249 -16.21 12.13 -10.34
C PRO A 249 -15.39 11.44 -11.45
N ASP A 250 -14.11 11.80 -11.57
CA ASP A 250 -13.18 11.37 -12.61
C ASP A 250 -12.27 10.19 -12.19
N ASP A 251 -12.46 9.67 -10.97
CA ASP A 251 -11.59 8.67 -10.36
C ASP A 251 -10.09 9.05 -10.43
N CYS A 252 -9.78 10.25 -9.96
CA CYS A 252 -8.45 10.85 -10.07
C CYS A 252 -7.35 10.01 -9.39
N VAL A 253 -6.10 10.41 -9.62
CA VAL A 253 -4.89 9.77 -9.06
C VAL A 253 -5.02 9.48 -7.56
N LEU A 254 -5.51 10.44 -6.78
CA LEU A 254 -5.67 10.28 -5.34
C LEU A 254 -6.74 9.23 -4.98
N SER A 255 -7.86 9.20 -5.71
CA SER A 255 -8.93 8.22 -5.53
C SER A 255 -8.39 6.80 -5.74
N ARG A 256 -7.66 6.58 -6.83
CA ARG A 256 -7.03 5.29 -7.15
C ARG A 256 -5.96 4.89 -6.12
N LEU A 257 -5.07 5.80 -5.76
CA LEU A 257 -4.03 5.57 -4.75
C LEU A 257 -4.62 5.22 -3.39
N SER A 258 -5.69 5.88 -2.97
CA SER A 258 -6.33 5.61 -1.69
C SER A 258 -6.91 4.20 -1.61
N ARG A 259 -7.54 3.71 -2.69
CA ARG A 259 -8.05 2.33 -2.76
C ARG A 259 -6.92 1.30 -2.78
N ALA A 260 -5.87 1.52 -3.56
CA ALA A 260 -4.67 0.66 -3.53
C ALA A 260 -4.01 0.66 -2.14
N GLY A 261 -4.02 1.81 -1.46
CA GLY A 261 -3.59 1.98 -0.08
C GLY A 261 -4.35 1.07 0.88
N LEU A 262 -5.69 1.13 0.83
CA LEU A 262 -6.56 0.27 1.65
C LEU A 262 -6.41 -1.21 1.33
N GLN A 263 -6.24 -1.59 0.06
CA GLN A 263 -5.98 -2.98 -0.34
C GLN A 263 -4.69 -3.53 0.28
N THR A 264 -3.69 -2.68 0.48
CA THR A 264 -2.44 -3.06 1.15
C THR A 264 -2.55 -3.01 2.67
N LEU A 265 -3.25 -2.01 3.21
CA LEU A 265 -3.38 -1.77 4.65
C LEU A 265 -4.24 -2.83 5.35
N LEU A 266 -5.41 -3.17 4.81
CA LEU A 266 -6.37 -4.04 5.50
C LEU A 266 -5.80 -5.43 5.84
N PRO A 267 -5.15 -6.17 4.91
CA PRO A 267 -4.52 -7.45 5.25
C PRO A 267 -3.36 -7.31 6.26
N ARG A 268 -2.70 -6.15 6.30
CA ARG A 268 -1.65 -5.88 7.28
C ARG A 268 -2.22 -5.65 8.67
N LEU A 269 -3.36 -4.97 8.78
CA LEU A 269 -4.09 -4.75 10.03
C LEU A 269 -4.63 -6.08 10.59
N GLU A 270 -5.45 -6.79 9.81
CA GLU A 270 -5.25 -8.21 9.52
C GLU A 270 -4.32 -9.00 10.44
N GLN A 271 -3.08 -8.98 9.98
CA GLN A 271 -2.03 -9.84 10.48
C GLN A 271 -1.42 -9.35 11.80
N LEU A 272 -1.43 -8.03 12.05
CA LEU A 272 -0.56 -7.41 13.05
C LEU A 272 -1.29 -6.76 14.22
N CYS A 273 -2.55 -6.36 14.04
CA CYS A 273 -3.27 -5.51 14.98
C CYS A 273 -4.56 -6.18 15.46
N GLN A 274 -4.96 -5.89 16.70
CA GLN A 274 -6.21 -6.42 17.24
C GLN A 274 -7.41 -5.63 16.69
N ARG A 275 -8.27 -6.31 15.93
CA ARG A 275 -9.55 -5.76 15.46
C ARG A 275 -10.43 -5.38 16.65
N ASP A 276 -11.18 -4.30 16.50
CA ASP A 276 -12.07 -3.67 17.48
C ASP A 276 -11.37 -3.14 18.74
N HIS A 277 -10.03 -3.08 18.73
CA HIS A 277 -9.23 -2.45 19.79
C HIS A 277 -8.20 -1.46 19.24
N ASP A 278 -7.35 -1.93 18.32
CA ASP A 278 -6.35 -1.09 17.66
C ASP A 278 -6.93 -0.39 16.42
N TRP A 279 -7.93 -1.02 15.80
CA TRP A 279 -8.57 -0.57 14.57
C TRP A 279 -9.93 -1.25 14.39
N ALA A 280 -10.79 -0.68 13.56
CA ALA A 280 -12.00 -1.38 13.10
C ALA A 280 -12.32 -1.00 11.66
N GLN A 281 -12.80 -1.97 10.86
CA GLN A 281 -13.41 -1.72 9.55
C GLN A 281 -14.91 -1.46 9.73
N SER A 282 -15.25 -0.41 10.47
CA SER A 282 -16.62 -0.07 10.86
C SER A 282 -17.49 0.48 9.72
N GLY A 283 -16.89 0.74 8.56
CA GLY A 283 -17.43 1.69 7.59
C GLY A 283 -17.28 3.13 8.06
N VAL A 284 -17.38 4.08 7.13
CA VAL A 284 -17.32 5.52 7.39
C VAL A 284 -18.38 6.22 6.57
N LEU A 285 -19.15 7.11 7.19
CA LEU A 285 -20.07 7.99 6.50
C LEU A 285 -19.32 9.27 6.09
N GLU A 286 -19.35 9.65 4.82
CA GLU A 286 -18.83 10.93 4.35
C GLU A 286 -19.99 11.89 4.09
N HIS A 287 -20.00 13.00 4.84
CA HIS A 287 -20.99 14.05 4.73
C HIS A 287 -20.29 15.41 4.67
N ASP A 288 -20.45 16.10 3.55
CA ASP A 288 -20.02 17.49 3.43
C ASP A 288 -21.20 18.36 2.99
N ALA A 289 -21.67 19.18 3.92
CA ALA A 289 -22.79 20.08 3.72
C ALA A 289 -22.50 21.19 2.69
N LEU A 290 -21.21 21.49 2.44
CA LEU A 290 -20.79 22.57 1.54
C LEU A 290 -20.49 22.08 0.13
N GLN A 291 -19.97 20.86 0.00
CA GLN A 291 -19.64 20.27 -1.30
C GLN A 291 -20.12 18.82 -1.35
N PRO A 292 -21.12 18.49 -2.18
CA PRO A 292 -21.57 17.12 -2.27
C PRO A 292 -20.46 16.22 -2.82
N SER A 293 -20.25 15.08 -2.19
CA SER A 293 -19.33 14.04 -2.69
C SER A 293 -19.94 13.32 -3.90
N TYR A 294 -19.07 12.90 -4.82
CA TYR A 294 -19.46 12.23 -6.06
C TYR A 294 -18.73 10.90 -6.21
N LEU A 295 -19.41 9.94 -6.83
CA LEU A 295 -18.83 8.65 -7.21
C LEU A 295 -18.52 8.66 -8.71
N ALA A 296 -17.38 8.10 -9.09
CA ALA A 296 -17.05 7.82 -10.49
C ALA A 296 -17.87 6.67 -11.09
N TRP A 297 -18.66 5.97 -10.26
CA TRP A 297 -19.46 4.82 -10.64
C TRP A 297 -20.88 4.92 -10.12
N LYS A 298 -21.80 4.26 -10.82
CA LYS A 298 -23.19 4.03 -10.38
C LYS A 298 -23.47 2.56 -10.07
N ASN A 299 -22.71 1.66 -10.69
CA ASN A 299 -22.83 0.21 -10.56
C ASN A 299 -21.44 -0.45 -10.65
N GLY A 300 -21.41 -1.77 -10.50
CA GLY A 300 -20.19 -2.56 -10.63
C GLY A 300 -19.33 -2.60 -9.36
N PRO A 301 -18.08 -3.07 -9.47
CA PRO A 301 -17.25 -3.41 -8.32
C PRO A 301 -16.88 -2.20 -7.44
N GLY A 302 -16.96 -0.98 -7.96
CA GLY A 302 -16.73 0.25 -7.18
C GLY A 302 -17.66 0.40 -5.97
N LEU A 303 -18.87 -0.17 -6.02
CA LEU A 303 -19.83 -0.15 -4.91
C LEU A 303 -19.33 -0.87 -3.65
N ALA A 304 -18.38 -1.81 -3.79
CA ALA A 304 -17.74 -2.45 -2.64
C ALA A 304 -16.81 -1.49 -1.87
N TRP A 305 -16.45 -0.33 -2.44
CA TRP A 305 -15.68 0.72 -1.78
C TRP A 305 -16.57 1.82 -1.24
N SER A 306 -17.37 2.42 -2.11
CA SER A 306 -18.17 3.59 -1.80
C SER A 306 -19.50 3.54 -2.55
N GLN A 307 -20.58 3.90 -1.86
CA GLN A 307 -21.92 4.01 -2.41
C GLN A 307 -22.66 5.19 -1.76
N ALA A 308 -23.85 5.54 -2.26
CA ALA A 308 -24.71 6.48 -1.56
C ALA A 308 -25.06 5.93 -0.17
N ALA A 309 -25.03 6.78 0.86
CA ALA A 309 -25.48 6.40 2.18
C ALA A 309 -26.99 6.11 2.17
N THR A 310 -27.39 5.08 2.90
CA THR A 310 -28.80 4.76 3.10
C THR A 310 -29.44 5.72 4.11
N ALA A 311 -30.76 5.89 4.04
CA ALA A 311 -31.50 6.68 5.02
C ALA A 311 -31.25 6.22 6.46
N THR A 312 -31.16 4.91 6.69
CA THR A 312 -30.83 4.33 8.00
C THR A 312 -29.44 4.76 8.49
N GLN A 313 -28.44 4.80 7.60
CA GLN A 313 -27.10 5.28 7.97
C GLN A 313 -27.11 6.78 8.26
N CYS A 314 -27.82 7.60 7.47
CA CYS A 314 -27.93 9.03 7.75
C CYS A 314 -28.60 9.29 9.11
N VAL A 315 -29.73 8.63 9.39
CA VAL A 315 -30.43 8.75 10.68
C VAL A 315 -29.58 8.25 11.84
N ALA A 316 -28.86 7.13 11.68
CA ALA A 316 -27.95 6.62 12.71
C ALA A 316 -26.79 7.58 13.00
N ALA A 317 -26.39 8.40 12.02
CA ALA A 317 -25.42 9.47 12.22
C ALA A 317 -26.01 10.74 12.87
N GLY A 318 -27.33 10.81 13.06
CA GLY A 318 -28.01 12.03 13.52
C GLY A 318 -28.26 13.06 12.41
N LEU A 319 -28.27 12.62 11.14
CA LEU A 319 -28.57 13.45 9.97
C LEU A 319 -30.00 13.18 9.45
N PRO A 320 -30.58 14.10 8.65
CA PRO A 320 -31.82 13.84 7.92
C PRO A 320 -31.72 12.57 7.04
N PRO A 321 -32.81 11.80 6.88
CA PRO A 321 -32.79 10.56 6.10
C PRO A 321 -32.46 10.76 4.61
N ASP A 322 -32.68 11.96 4.09
CA ASP A 322 -32.38 12.38 2.70
C ASP A 322 -31.05 13.15 2.59
N ALA A 323 -30.25 13.20 3.65
CA ALA A 323 -28.95 13.85 3.64
C ALA A 323 -28.06 13.27 2.52
N ARG A 324 -27.44 14.15 1.74
CA ARG A 324 -26.49 13.77 0.70
C ARG A 324 -25.19 13.33 1.36
N ALA A 325 -24.99 12.01 1.46
CA ALA A 325 -23.80 11.42 2.05
C ALA A 325 -23.37 10.17 1.28
N LEU A 326 -22.10 9.79 1.41
CA LEU A 326 -21.57 8.54 0.92
C LEU A 326 -21.28 7.58 2.08
N TRP A 327 -21.38 6.29 1.80
CA TRP A 327 -20.95 5.24 2.71
C TRP A 327 -19.74 4.52 2.14
N HIS A 328 -18.64 4.54 2.89
CA HIS A 328 -17.41 3.84 2.54
C HIS A 328 -17.32 2.50 3.28
N GLN A 329 -17.78 1.43 2.61
CA GLN A 329 -17.95 0.10 3.22
C GLN A 329 -16.65 -0.50 3.79
N ARG A 330 -15.51 -0.19 3.18
CA ARG A 330 -14.20 -0.74 3.57
C ARG A 330 -13.31 0.26 4.30
N ALA A 331 -13.89 1.36 4.76
CA ALA A 331 -13.23 2.36 5.58
C ALA A 331 -13.39 2.04 7.07
N GLY A 332 -12.70 2.81 7.89
CA GLY A 332 -12.78 2.69 9.34
C GLY A 332 -11.75 3.56 10.05
N TRP A 333 -11.41 3.18 11.27
CA TRP A 333 -10.46 3.91 12.11
C TRP A 333 -9.29 3.04 12.54
N LEU A 334 -8.15 3.68 12.81
CA LEU A 334 -6.91 3.06 13.30
C LEU A 334 -6.28 3.95 14.38
N ARG A 335 -5.75 3.33 15.44
CA ARG A 335 -4.74 3.89 16.35
C ARG A 335 -3.35 3.68 15.73
N PRO A 336 -2.74 4.67 15.05
CA PRO A 336 -1.59 4.41 14.19
C PRO A 336 -0.34 3.96 14.95
N ALA A 337 -0.20 4.37 16.22
CA ALA A 337 0.86 3.89 17.09
C ALA A 337 0.82 2.36 17.29
N ALA A 338 -0.35 1.73 17.30
CA ALA A 338 -0.49 0.28 17.41
C ALA A 338 0.08 -0.42 16.17
N LEU A 339 -0.26 0.05 14.96
CA LEU A 339 0.30 -0.47 13.71
C LEU A 339 1.82 -0.25 13.63
N VAL A 340 2.31 0.94 14.02
CA VAL A 340 3.75 1.21 14.04
C VAL A 340 4.47 0.23 14.97
N ALA A 341 3.99 0.09 16.21
CA ALA A 341 4.59 -0.83 17.18
C ALA A 341 4.54 -2.28 16.70
N ALA A 342 3.41 -2.73 16.16
CA ALA A 342 3.25 -4.09 15.67
C ALA A 342 4.17 -4.41 14.49
N GLN A 343 4.33 -3.47 13.54
CA GLN A 343 5.28 -3.62 12.44
C GLN A 343 6.73 -3.74 12.93
N LEU A 344 7.13 -2.91 13.90
CA LEU A 344 8.50 -2.89 14.42
C LEU A 344 8.85 -4.11 15.30
N LYS A 345 7.86 -4.90 15.74
CA LYS A 345 8.07 -6.17 16.46
C LYS A 345 8.57 -7.31 15.56
N HIS A 346 8.64 -7.11 14.24
CA HIS A 346 9.14 -8.14 13.34
C HIS A 346 10.58 -8.56 13.73
N PRO A 347 10.93 -9.86 13.76
CA PRO A 347 12.22 -10.34 14.29
C PRO A 347 13.48 -9.78 13.60
N ARG A 348 13.35 -9.36 12.35
CA ARG A 348 14.43 -8.73 11.58
C ARG A 348 14.53 -7.21 11.75
N ILE A 349 13.69 -6.62 12.59
CA ILE A 349 13.67 -5.17 12.84
C ILE A 349 14.17 -4.91 14.25
N ARG A 350 15.15 -4.02 14.37
CA ARG A 350 15.63 -3.48 15.64
C ARG A 350 15.26 -2.01 15.74
N PHE A 351 14.45 -1.65 16.73
CA PHE A 351 14.19 -0.26 17.07
C PHE A 351 15.21 0.26 18.08
N ILE A 352 15.72 1.47 17.85
CA ILE A 352 16.56 2.22 18.79
C ILE A 352 15.89 3.59 19.00
N GLY A 353 15.29 3.77 20.16
CA GLY A 353 14.73 5.05 20.60
C GLY A 353 15.80 5.97 21.20
N GLN A 354 15.43 7.21 21.51
CA GLN A 354 16.34 8.24 22.02
C GLN A 354 17.58 8.46 21.13
N ALA A 355 17.39 8.29 19.81
CA ALA A 355 18.44 8.39 18.81
C ALA A 355 18.18 9.59 17.86
N PRO A 356 18.39 10.84 18.32
CA PRO A 356 18.23 12.03 17.49
C PRO A 356 19.34 12.09 16.43
N VAL A 357 19.03 11.59 15.23
CA VAL A 357 19.98 11.59 14.11
C VAL A 357 20.14 13.01 13.59
N ALA A 358 21.37 13.50 13.58
CA ALA A 358 21.74 14.80 13.00
C ALA A 358 22.56 14.67 11.72
N GLN A 359 23.26 13.55 11.54
CA GLN A 359 24.11 13.32 10.37
C GLN A 359 23.93 11.90 9.82
N LEU A 360 23.77 11.80 8.51
CA LEU A 360 23.86 10.55 7.74
C LEU A 360 25.16 10.60 6.93
N ARG A 361 26.03 9.62 7.09
CA ARG A 361 27.28 9.51 6.33
C ARG A 361 27.37 8.16 5.66
N HIS A 362 27.95 8.14 4.47
CA HIS A 362 28.27 6.93 3.74
C HIS A 362 29.80 6.76 3.70
N GLU A 363 30.32 5.86 4.53
CA GLU A 363 31.75 5.62 4.71
C GLU A 363 32.03 4.11 4.57
N GLY A 364 33.10 3.73 3.88
CA GLY A 364 33.45 2.31 3.68
C GLY A 364 32.38 1.49 2.92
N GLY A 365 31.55 2.13 2.09
CA GLY A 365 30.46 1.45 1.38
C GLY A 365 29.23 1.15 2.25
N GLN A 366 29.12 1.77 3.42
CA GLN A 366 28.04 1.56 4.37
C GLN A 366 27.53 2.89 4.95
N TRP A 367 26.25 2.92 5.29
CA TRP A 367 25.61 4.03 5.97
C TRP A 367 25.81 3.96 7.48
N GLN A 368 26.03 5.14 8.05
CA GLN A 368 26.06 5.40 9.48
C GLN A 368 25.26 6.65 9.83
N ALA A 369 24.58 6.59 10.98
CA ALA A 369 23.87 7.71 11.58
C ALA A 369 24.62 8.18 12.83
N LYS A 370 24.79 9.50 12.94
CA LYS A 370 25.42 10.16 14.08
C LYS A 370 24.48 11.22 14.65
N ASP A 371 24.63 11.48 15.94
CA ASP A 371 23.96 12.60 16.61
C ASP A 371 24.66 13.94 16.31
N ALA A 372 24.20 15.01 16.96
CA ALA A 372 24.73 16.36 16.77
C ALA A 372 26.17 16.51 17.27
N GLN A 373 26.58 15.71 18.25
CA GLN A 373 27.91 15.66 18.84
C GLN A 373 28.88 14.80 18.00
N GLY A 374 28.38 14.11 16.98
CA GLY A 374 29.14 13.20 16.13
C GLY A 374 29.30 11.79 16.70
N GLN A 375 28.61 11.47 17.80
CA GLN A 375 28.58 10.12 18.35
C GLN A 375 27.78 9.19 17.44
N LEU A 376 28.26 7.96 17.28
CA LEU A 376 27.64 6.95 16.45
C LEU A 376 26.36 6.41 17.11
N LEU A 377 25.24 6.51 16.41
CA LEU A 377 23.95 5.95 16.83
C LEU A 377 23.73 4.55 16.24
N ALA A 378 24.06 4.38 14.96
CA ALA A 378 24.05 3.10 14.25
C ALA A 378 24.97 3.16 13.02
N ALA A 379 25.46 1.99 12.58
CA ALA A 379 26.33 1.86 11.41
C ALA A 379 26.17 0.50 10.74
N GLY A 380 26.86 0.32 9.61
CA GLY A 380 27.00 -0.96 8.93
C GLY A 380 25.87 -1.30 7.97
N ALA A 381 25.02 -0.32 7.60
CA ALA A 381 23.88 -0.56 6.73
C ALA A 381 24.24 -0.43 5.24
N ASN A 382 23.81 -1.36 4.40
CA ASN A 382 24.00 -1.28 2.95
C ASN A 382 23.15 -0.19 2.30
N ILE A 383 21.96 0.07 2.85
CA ILE A 383 21.04 1.11 2.38
C ILE A 383 20.53 1.97 3.53
N ALA A 384 20.10 3.19 3.22
CA ALA A 384 19.44 4.08 4.17
C ALA A 384 18.10 4.58 3.63
N ILE A 385 17.10 4.71 4.50
CA ILE A 385 15.76 5.24 4.21
C ILE A 385 15.48 6.44 5.11
N VAL A 386 15.24 7.60 4.50
CA VAL A 386 14.82 8.81 5.21
C VAL A 386 13.29 8.84 5.33
N ALA A 387 12.78 8.78 6.57
CA ALA A 387 11.36 8.75 6.93
C ALA A 387 11.04 9.60 8.18
N ALA A 388 11.81 10.66 8.40
CA ALA A 388 11.88 11.42 9.66
C ALA A 388 10.86 12.56 9.78
N GLY A 389 9.69 12.46 9.14
CA GLY A 389 8.70 13.53 9.12
C GLY A 389 9.30 14.84 8.59
N MET A 390 9.08 15.96 9.28
CA MET A 390 9.72 17.24 8.92
C MET A 390 11.24 17.23 9.05
N GLY A 391 11.81 16.41 9.94
CA GLY A 391 13.26 16.23 10.05
C GLY A 391 13.91 15.63 8.78
N SER A 392 13.10 15.09 7.87
CA SER A 392 13.60 14.62 6.56
C SER A 392 14.24 15.73 5.74
N SER A 393 13.88 17.00 5.96
CA SER A 393 14.46 18.14 5.22
C SER A 393 15.97 18.29 5.42
N ALA A 394 16.53 17.79 6.53
CA ALA A 394 17.97 17.82 6.80
C ALA A 394 18.77 16.81 5.95
N PHE A 395 18.11 15.80 5.38
CA PHE A 395 18.76 14.70 4.67
C PHE A 395 18.35 14.59 3.20
N LEU A 396 17.44 15.46 2.75
CA LEU A 396 16.85 15.41 1.41
C LEU A 396 17.11 16.72 0.65
N PRO A 397 17.08 16.71 -0.70
CA PRO A 397 17.29 17.91 -1.49
C PRO A 397 16.31 19.02 -1.13
N ALA A 398 16.83 20.24 -0.89
CA ALA A 398 16.00 21.40 -0.55
C ALA A 398 14.95 21.73 -1.64
N LEU A 399 15.24 21.38 -2.89
CA LEU A 399 14.32 21.52 -4.04
C LEU A 399 13.00 20.76 -3.88
N TRP A 400 12.96 19.73 -3.03
CA TRP A 400 11.73 18.97 -2.78
C TRP A 400 10.67 19.75 -1.99
N ARG A 401 11.06 20.90 -1.39
CA ARG A 401 10.16 21.87 -0.73
C ARG A 401 9.15 21.22 0.22
N LEU A 402 9.66 20.40 1.15
CA LEU A 402 8.82 19.76 2.16
C LEU A 402 8.15 20.81 3.05
N GLN A 403 6.82 20.74 3.15
CA GLN A 403 6.01 21.70 3.88
C GLN A 403 5.57 21.15 5.24
N ALA A 404 5.78 21.94 6.30
CA ALA A 404 5.24 21.67 7.62
C ALA A 404 3.74 21.97 7.68
N LEU A 405 2.97 21.05 8.27
CA LEU A 405 1.53 21.19 8.47
C LEU A 405 1.18 20.80 9.91
N ARG A 406 1.13 21.78 10.82
CA ARG A 406 0.66 21.53 12.18
C ARG A 406 -0.84 21.25 12.16
N GLY A 407 -1.26 20.22 12.88
CA GLY A 407 -2.66 19.85 13.03
C GLY A 407 -2.96 19.52 14.48
N GLN A 408 -4.10 19.99 14.95
CA GLN A 408 -4.61 19.81 16.29
C GLN A 408 -5.96 19.10 16.24
N VAL A 409 -6.15 18.11 17.11
CA VAL A 409 -7.44 17.42 17.33
C VAL A 409 -7.93 17.68 18.75
N THR A 410 -9.24 17.76 18.90
CA THR A 410 -9.91 17.71 20.19
C THR A 410 -10.20 16.25 20.53
N VAL A 411 -9.97 15.86 21.77
CA VAL A 411 -10.26 14.53 22.29
C VAL A 411 -11.13 14.66 23.53
N GLY A 412 -11.97 13.66 23.78
CA GLY A 412 -12.75 13.60 25.01
C GLY A 412 -13.24 12.17 25.29
N PRO A 413 -13.67 11.90 26.52
CA PRO A 413 -14.20 10.59 26.88
C PRO A 413 -15.53 10.32 26.15
N ALA A 414 -15.79 9.06 25.81
CA ALA A 414 -17.00 8.62 25.13
C ALA A 414 -18.12 8.23 26.11
N ASP A 415 -18.18 8.87 27.28
CA ASP A 415 -19.12 8.57 28.36
C ASP A 415 -20.58 8.91 27.99
N ASN A 416 -20.76 9.81 27.02
CA ASN A 416 -22.06 10.17 26.46
C ASN A 416 -22.28 9.49 25.10
N ALA A 417 -22.23 8.16 25.08
CA ALA A 417 -22.36 7.37 23.85
C ALA A 417 -23.64 7.67 23.04
N ALA A 418 -24.72 8.09 23.71
CA ALA A 418 -25.97 8.49 23.06
C ALA A 418 -25.84 9.76 22.19
N ALA A 419 -24.83 10.59 22.44
CA ALA A 419 -24.56 11.81 21.68
C ALA A 419 -23.71 11.59 20.41
N LEU A 420 -23.13 10.40 20.27
CA LEU A 420 -22.14 10.07 19.26
C LEU A 420 -22.74 9.11 18.21
N PRO A 421 -22.39 9.28 16.92
CA PRO A 421 -22.79 8.31 15.91
C PRO A 421 -22.13 6.95 16.18
N PRO A 422 -22.72 5.83 15.73
CA PRO A 422 -22.19 4.48 15.97
C PRO A 422 -20.97 4.15 15.09
N PHE A 423 -20.64 5.00 14.12
CA PHE A 423 -19.51 4.83 13.21
C PHE A 423 -18.82 6.19 12.94
N PRO A 424 -17.57 6.18 12.46
CA PRO A 424 -16.89 7.42 12.13
C PRO A 424 -17.54 8.20 11.00
N VAL A 425 -17.42 9.52 11.06
CA VAL A 425 -17.97 10.46 10.08
C VAL A 425 -16.85 11.37 9.54
N ASN A 426 -16.74 11.47 8.22
CA ASN A 426 -15.77 12.27 7.46
C ASN A 426 -16.48 13.38 6.66
N GLY A 427 -15.74 14.41 6.22
CA GLY A 427 -16.21 15.50 5.38
C GLY A 427 -15.48 16.80 5.70
N SER A 428 -16.22 17.83 6.14
CA SER A 428 -15.67 19.11 6.63
C SER A 428 -14.94 19.00 7.98
N GLY A 429 -14.31 17.87 8.26
CA GLY A 429 -13.80 17.43 9.56
C GLY A 429 -13.89 15.91 9.66
N ASN A 430 -13.38 15.33 10.73
CA ASN A 430 -13.42 13.89 10.98
C ASN A 430 -13.73 13.64 12.45
N LEU A 431 -14.80 12.91 12.72
CA LEU A 431 -15.14 12.38 14.04
C LEU A 431 -14.90 10.87 14.07
N VAL A 432 -14.09 10.40 15.01
CA VAL A 432 -14.02 8.99 15.41
C VAL A 432 -14.73 8.87 16.76
N PRO A 433 -15.91 8.24 16.84
CA PRO A 433 -16.80 8.40 17.99
C PRO A 433 -16.47 7.49 19.17
N GLN A 434 -15.97 6.28 18.92
CA GLN A 434 -15.76 5.29 19.97
C GLN A 434 -14.49 4.51 19.68
N VAL A 435 -13.41 4.88 20.38
CA VAL A 435 -12.11 4.23 20.31
C VAL A 435 -11.78 3.66 21.68
N PRO A 436 -11.55 2.35 21.80
CA PRO A 436 -11.09 1.77 23.05
C PRO A 436 -9.74 2.35 23.48
N GLY A 437 -9.67 2.81 24.71
CA GLY A 437 -8.46 3.29 25.37
C GLY A 437 -8.24 2.59 26.72
N PRO A 438 -7.05 2.75 27.31
CA PRO A 438 -6.75 2.19 28.63
C PRO A 438 -7.64 2.76 29.74
N ASP A 439 -8.03 4.04 29.62
CA ASP A 439 -8.85 4.77 30.60
C ASP A 439 -10.35 4.77 30.24
N GLY A 440 -10.77 3.86 29.35
CA GLY A 440 -12.11 3.83 28.78
C GLY A 440 -12.14 4.25 27.31
N ALA A 441 -13.33 4.21 26.71
CA ALA A 441 -13.52 4.63 25.33
C ALA A 441 -13.45 6.16 25.20
N PHE A 442 -12.91 6.63 24.09
CA PHE A 442 -12.79 8.07 23.80
C PHE A 442 -13.19 8.37 22.35
N TRP A 443 -13.50 9.64 22.08
CA TRP A 443 -13.69 10.16 20.73
C TRP A 443 -12.57 11.11 20.33
N VAL A 444 -12.38 11.27 19.01
CA VAL A 444 -11.42 12.20 18.42
C VAL A 444 -12.12 13.02 17.36
N MET A 445 -12.05 14.35 17.46
CA MET A 445 -12.59 15.27 16.46
C MET A 445 -11.49 16.18 15.91
N GLY A 446 -11.39 16.30 14.59
CA GLY A 446 -10.50 17.29 14.00
C GLY A 446 -10.39 17.27 12.49
N SER A 447 -9.39 17.95 11.92
CA SER A 447 -8.33 18.72 12.62
C SER A 447 -8.19 20.13 12.06
N THR A 448 -7.43 20.95 12.79
CA THR A 448 -6.81 22.17 12.23
C THR A 448 -5.82 21.82 11.11
N PHE A 449 -5.51 22.80 10.28
CA PHE A 449 -4.57 22.66 9.17
C PHE A 449 -3.73 23.94 9.03
N GLU A 450 -2.66 24.03 9.81
CA GLU A 450 -1.83 25.22 9.96
C GLU A 450 -0.58 25.08 9.09
N ARG A 451 -0.54 25.80 7.97
CA ARG A 451 0.51 25.70 6.95
C ARG A 451 1.76 26.45 7.38
N ASP A 452 2.92 25.84 7.14
CA ASP A 452 4.24 26.40 7.45
C ASP A 452 4.48 26.64 8.95
N VAL A 453 3.62 26.07 9.80
CA VAL A 453 3.75 26.09 11.25
C VAL A 453 4.30 24.76 11.72
N SER A 454 5.37 24.81 12.53
CA SER A 454 6.02 23.63 13.11
C SER A 454 6.26 23.72 14.62
N ALA A 455 5.95 24.85 15.25
CA ALA A 455 6.19 25.09 16.67
C ALA A 455 5.37 24.14 17.57
N LEU A 456 6.06 23.52 18.53
CA LEU A 456 5.51 22.68 19.60
C LEU A 456 6.30 22.94 20.91
N PRO A 457 5.69 22.83 22.11
CA PRO A 457 4.27 22.58 22.34
C PRO A 457 3.39 23.75 21.85
N VAL A 458 2.11 23.50 21.63
CA VAL A 458 1.15 24.53 21.21
C VAL A 458 0.83 25.50 22.35
N SER A 459 0.68 26.78 22.05
CA SER A 459 0.31 27.79 23.06
C SER A 459 -1.13 27.60 23.54
N ALA A 460 -1.49 28.15 24.70
CA ALA A 460 -2.88 28.12 25.16
C ALA A 460 -3.84 28.82 24.18
N ALA A 461 -3.39 29.88 23.52
CA ALA A 461 -4.16 30.59 22.49
C ALA A 461 -4.36 29.71 21.24
N ASP A 462 -3.33 28.98 20.80
CA ASP A 462 -3.44 28.01 19.70
C ASP A 462 -4.43 26.89 20.02
N GLN A 463 -4.42 26.40 21.27
CA GLN A 463 -5.36 25.36 21.73
C GLN A 463 -6.80 25.87 21.73
N ALA A 464 -7.04 27.05 22.31
CA ALA A 464 -8.36 27.67 22.31
C ALA A 464 -8.91 27.88 20.88
N SER A 465 -8.07 28.39 19.97
CA SER A 465 -8.40 28.54 18.56
C SER A 465 -8.71 27.20 17.89
N ALA A 466 -7.93 26.17 18.19
CA ALA A 466 -8.13 24.83 17.65
C ALA A 466 -9.44 24.18 18.13
N HIS A 467 -9.80 24.33 19.41
CA HIS A 467 -11.08 23.85 19.91
C HIS A 467 -12.25 24.54 19.20
N ALA A 468 -12.22 25.88 19.10
CA ALA A 468 -13.25 26.63 18.40
C ALA A 468 -13.39 26.20 16.93
N HIS A 469 -12.26 26.03 16.23
CA HIS A 469 -12.21 25.56 14.85
C HIS A 469 -12.78 24.14 14.70
N ASN A 470 -12.37 23.20 15.57
CA ASN A 470 -12.83 21.82 15.50
C ASN A 470 -14.33 21.71 15.87
N LEU A 471 -14.83 22.52 16.80
CA LEU A 471 -16.26 22.60 17.12
C LEU A 471 -17.07 23.15 15.94
N GLY A 472 -16.58 24.20 15.27
CA GLY A 472 -17.22 24.74 14.07
C GLY A 472 -17.33 23.71 12.95
N LYS A 473 -16.26 22.93 12.74
CA LYS A 473 -16.28 21.78 11.82
C LYS A 473 -17.26 20.69 12.24
N LEU A 474 -17.33 20.37 13.53
CA LEU A 474 -18.26 19.38 14.05
C LEU A 474 -19.71 19.84 13.86
N ALA A 475 -19.99 21.13 14.05
CA ALA A 475 -21.32 21.70 13.84
C ALA A 475 -21.77 21.62 12.38
N GLN A 476 -20.84 21.73 11.42
CA GLN A 476 -21.13 21.50 10.00
C GLN A 476 -21.34 20.02 9.69
N LEU A 477 -20.57 19.14 10.34
CA LEU A 477 -20.58 17.71 10.07
C LEU A 477 -21.80 17.00 10.71
N LEU A 478 -22.08 17.31 11.97
CA LEU A 478 -23.05 16.68 12.86
C LEU A 478 -23.60 17.71 13.87
N PRO A 479 -24.58 18.55 13.48
CA PRO A 479 -25.05 19.67 14.31
C PRO A 479 -25.51 19.27 15.71
N ALA A 480 -26.27 18.19 15.84
CA ALA A 480 -26.79 17.72 17.13
C ALA A 480 -25.67 17.25 18.07
N THR A 481 -24.71 16.47 17.54
CA THR A 481 -23.54 16.03 18.31
C THR A 481 -22.67 17.21 18.74
N ALA A 482 -22.50 18.23 17.89
CA ALA A 482 -21.74 19.43 18.22
C ALA A 482 -22.34 20.19 19.43
N GLN A 483 -23.66 20.31 19.46
CA GLN A 483 -24.37 20.95 20.58
C GLN A 483 -24.16 20.18 21.89
N GLN A 484 -24.25 18.85 21.83
CA GLN A 484 -24.09 18.00 23.02
C GLN A 484 -22.65 17.93 23.54
N LEU A 485 -21.65 18.12 22.66
CA LEU A 485 -20.23 18.07 23.03
C LEU A 485 -19.62 19.45 23.29
N GLN A 486 -20.37 20.55 23.20
CA GLN A 486 -19.85 21.92 23.25
C GLN A 486 -18.93 22.20 24.45
N ALA A 487 -19.24 21.66 25.64
CA ALA A 487 -18.43 21.78 26.84
C ALA A 487 -16.98 21.28 26.62
N ALA A 488 -16.79 20.16 25.92
CA ALA A 488 -15.49 19.57 25.64
C ALA A 488 -14.60 20.41 24.68
N PHE A 489 -15.17 21.45 24.06
CA PHE A 489 -14.47 22.38 23.17
C PHE A 489 -14.38 23.80 23.75
N THR A 490 -14.82 24.02 24.99
CA THR A 490 -14.87 25.37 25.59
C THR A 490 -13.73 25.54 26.60
N PRO A 491 -12.69 26.32 26.28
CA PRO A 491 -11.59 26.55 27.21
C PRO A 491 -12.08 27.07 28.57
N GLY A 492 -11.63 26.45 29.66
CA GLY A 492 -12.06 26.76 31.02
C GLY A 492 -13.21 25.89 31.54
N ASP A 493 -13.90 25.15 30.67
CA ASP A 493 -14.83 24.10 31.09
C ASP A 493 -14.05 22.86 31.59
N PRO A 494 -14.46 22.22 32.70
CA PRO A 494 -13.80 21.01 33.21
C PRO A 494 -13.75 19.84 32.23
N ALA A 495 -14.69 19.76 31.28
CA ALA A 495 -14.73 18.73 30.25
C ALA A 495 -13.74 19.00 29.09
N CYS A 496 -13.24 20.22 28.95
CA CYS A 496 -12.35 20.61 27.86
C CYS A 496 -10.90 20.21 28.19
N GLN A 497 -10.45 19.13 27.58
CA GLN A 497 -9.07 18.66 27.69
C GLN A 497 -8.16 19.38 26.68
N PRO A 498 -6.84 19.50 26.96
CA PRO A 498 -5.87 20.02 25.99
C PRO A 498 -5.95 19.33 24.63
N THR A 499 -5.75 20.07 23.54
CA THR A 499 -5.68 19.46 22.21
C THR A 499 -4.48 18.55 22.07
N TRP A 500 -4.60 17.52 21.22
CA TRP A 500 -3.45 16.78 20.74
C TRP A 500 -2.93 17.42 19.45
N ALA A 501 -1.65 17.80 19.44
CA ALA A 501 -1.04 18.53 18.34
C ALA A 501 0.26 17.90 17.84
N ARG A 502 0.40 17.74 16.52
CA ARG A 502 1.65 17.32 15.86
C ARG A 502 1.81 17.95 14.47
N VAL A 503 3.03 17.88 13.94
CA VAL A 503 3.41 18.43 12.63
C VAL A 503 3.49 17.31 11.60
N ARG A 504 2.63 17.37 10.59
CA ARG A 504 2.71 16.51 9.39
C ARG A 504 3.68 17.15 8.40
N VAL A 505 4.14 16.34 7.46
CA VAL A 505 4.94 16.80 6.32
C VAL A 505 4.18 16.49 5.03
N ALA A 506 4.15 17.45 4.11
CA ALA A 506 3.59 17.27 2.77
C ALA A 506 4.56 17.74 1.69
N SER A 507 4.40 17.19 0.50
CA SER A 507 4.98 17.69 -0.74
C SER A 507 4.13 18.84 -1.30
N HIS A 508 4.65 19.53 -2.31
CA HIS A 508 3.91 20.57 -3.02
C HIS A 508 2.62 20.04 -3.68
N ASP A 509 2.65 18.81 -4.20
CA ASP A 509 1.52 18.15 -4.88
C ASP A 509 0.63 17.32 -3.95
N ARG A 510 0.92 17.30 -2.64
CA ARG A 510 0.19 16.56 -1.60
C ARG A 510 0.20 15.04 -1.76
N LEU A 511 1.07 14.49 -2.60
CA LEU A 511 1.29 13.05 -2.73
C LEU A 511 2.53 12.60 -1.95
N PRO A 512 2.53 11.37 -1.40
CA PRO A 512 3.73 10.81 -0.79
C PRO A 512 4.95 10.86 -1.72
N ILE A 513 6.13 10.89 -1.11
CA ILE A 513 7.41 10.80 -1.81
C ILE A 513 8.04 9.46 -1.45
N VAL A 514 8.27 8.61 -2.45
CA VAL A 514 8.80 7.25 -2.31
C VAL A 514 9.84 7.00 -3.39
N GLY A 515 11.01 6.48 -3.01
CA GLY A 515 12.00 5.99 -3.96
C GLY A 515 13.41 6.55 -3.74
N PRO A 516 14.30 6.41 -4.74
CA PRO A 516 15.72 6.72 -4.57
C PRO A 516 15.98 8.23 -4.46
N VAL A 517 16.94 8.57 -3.59
CA VAL A 517 17.51 9.92 -3.43
C VAL A 517 18.91 9.95 -4.06
N LEU A 518 19.80 9.07 -3.60
CA LEU A 518 21.13 8.84 -4.15
C LEU A 518 21.26 7.34 -4.46
N PRO A 519 20.71 6.87 -5.60
CA PRO A 519 20.64 5.44 -5.89
C PRO A 519 22.02 4.76 -5.96
N SER A 520 23.06 5.48 -6.41
CA SER A 520 24.44 4.97 -6.42
C SER A 520 25.02 4.67 -5.04
N LEU A 521 24.46 5.28 -4.00
CA LEU A 521 24.85 5.07 -2.60
C LEU A 521 23.77 4.31 -1.80
N GLY A 522 22.67 3.88 -2.43
CA GLY A 522 21.59 3.21 -1.72
C GLY A 522 20.83 4.09 -0.72
N LEU A 523 20.71 5.40 -0.97
CA LEU A 523 19.85 6.30 -0.18
C LEU A 523 18.45 6.40 -0.79
N PHE A 524 17.43 6.19 0.02
CA PHE A 524 16.02 6.24 -0.37
C PHE A 524 15.22 7.15 0.57
N ALA A 525 14.02 7.55 0.13
CA ALA A 525 13.07 8.31 0.93
C ALA A 525 11.70 7.63 0.94
N LEU A 526 11.03 7.73 2.08
CA LEU A 526 9.59 7.53 2.22
C LEU A 526 9.08 8.62 3.16
N THR A 527 8.55 9.70 2.61
CA THR A 527 8.14 10.88 3.38
C THR A 527 6.93 11.58 2.76
N ALA A 528 6.57 12.75 3.27
CA ALA A 528 5.50 13.60 2.73
C ALA A 528 4.11 12.94 2.67
N LEU A 529 3.80 12.04 3.62
CA LEU A 529 2.51 11.34 3.68
C LEU A 529 1.29 12.25 3.92
N GLY A 530 1.51 13.51 4.29
CA GLY A 530 0.45 14.49 4.52
C GLY A 530 -0.56 14.02 5.57
N ALA A 531 -1.85 14.23 5.28
CA ALA A 531 -2.96 13.81 6.13
C ALA A 531 -3.49 12.40 5.83
N ARG A 532 -2.86 11.66 4.90
CA ARG A 532 -3.33 10.34 4.43
C ARG A 532 -2.32 9.23 4.71
N GLY A 533 -1.44 9.44 5.68
CA GLY A 533 -0.41 8.48 6.04
C GLY A 533 -0.96 7.13 6.48
N ILE A 534 -2.09 7.09 7.19
CA ILE A 534 -2.74 5.83 7.58
C ILE A 534 -3.08 5.01 6.33
N THR A 535 -3.75 5.61 5.35
CA THR A 535 -4.18 4.94 4.12
C THR A 535 -3.01 4.53 3.23
N LEU A 536 -1.96 5.37 3.12
CA LEU A 536 -0.95 5.23 2.05
C LEU A 536 0.40 4.65 2.51
N ALA A 537 0.74 4.68 3.80
CA ALA A 537 2.08 4.30 4.25
C ALA A 537 2.43 2.84 3.92
N ALA A 538 1.48 1.92 4.11
CA ALA A 538 1.69 0.50 3.83
C ALA A 538 1.99 0.25 2.34
N LEU A 539 1.21 0.87 1.44
CA LEU A 539 1.44 0.82 -0.01
C LEU A 539 2.78 1.45 -0.40
N CYS A 540 3.15 2.59 0.20
CA CYS A 540 4.43 3.24 -0.06
C CYS A 540 5.62 2.35 0.37
N GLY A 541 5.50 1.65 1.50
CA GLY A 541 6.50 0.68 1.96
C GLY A 541 6.64 -0.50 1.00
N GLU A 542 5.51 -1.07 0.55
CA GLU A 542 5.53 -2.15 -0.45
C GLU A 542 6.07 -1.70 -1.80
N LEU A 543 5.74 -0.48 -2.25
CA LEU A 543 6.27 0.08 -3.49
C LEU A 543 7.80 0.22 -3.41
N LEU A 544 8.32 0.78 -2.32
CA LEU A 544 9.75 0.94 -2.11
C LEU A 544 10.47 -0.41 -2.15
N ALA A 545 9.95 -1.40 -1.42
CA ALA A 545 10.52 -2.74 -1.37
C ALA A 545 10.44 -3.46 -2.74
N ALA A 546 9.31 -3.36 -3.44
CA ALA A 546 9.16 -3.94 -4.77
C ALA A 546 10.14 -3.33 -5.79
N GLN A 547 10.36 -2.01 -5.74
CA GLN A 547 11.35 -1.32 -6.59
C GLN A 547 12.77 -1.80 -6.30
N LEU A 548 13.15 -1.91 -5.02
CA LEU A 548 14.47 -2.40 -4.60
C LEU A 548 14.79 -3.82 -5.09
N HIS A 549 13.77 -4.69 -5.09
CA HIS A 549 13.93 -6.09 -5.48
C HIS A 549 13.61 -6.36 -6.95
N ALA A 550 13.31 -5.34 -7.76
CA ALA A 550 12.85 -5.50 -9.13
C ALA A 550 11.66 -6.48 -9.26
N GLU A 551 10.75 -6.44 -8.28
CA GLU A 551 9.49 -7.16 -8.28
C GLU A 551 8.46 -6.45 -9.17
N PRO A 552 7.39 -7.14 -9.62
CA PRO A 552 6.26 -6.43 -10.21
C PRO A 552 5.73 -5.40 -9.21
N LEU A 553 5.23 -4.26 -9.68
CA LEU A 553 4.74 -3.21 -8.78
C LEU A 553 3.38 -3.59 -8.15
N PRO A 554 3.08 -3.14 -6.91
CA PRO A 554 1.79 -3.42 -6.26
C PRO A 554 0.64 -2.53 -6.75
N LEU A 555 0.92 -1.62 -7.69
CA LEU A 555 -0.01 -0.66 -8.30
C LEU A 555 0.46 -0.35 -9.73
N GLU A 556 -0.34 0.41 -10.47
CA GLU A 556 -0.05 0.81 -11.84
C GLU A 556 1.25 1.62 -11.93
N ALA A 557 2.05 1.37 -12.96
CA ALA A 557 3.31 2.07 -13.18
C ALA A 557 3.16 3.62 -13.18
N GLN A 558 2.08 4.13 -13.76
CA GLN A 558 1.79 5.58 -13.76
C GLN A 558 1.47 6.12 -12.37
N LEU A 559 0.74 5.36 -11.53
CA LEU A 559 0.48 5.77 -10.15
C LEU A 559 1.75 5.71 -9.30
N ALA A 560 2.58 4.69 -9.52
CA ALA A 560 3.91 4.61 -8.91
C ALA A 560 4.78 5.81 -9.31
N GLN A 561 4.64 6.32 -10.54
CA GLN A 561 5.34 7.54 -10.98
C GLN A 561 4.92 8.78 -10.18
N HIS A 562 3.62 8.93 -9.92
CA HIS A 562 3.12 10.01 -9.07
C HIS A 562 3.57 9.93 -7.60
N LEU A 563 4.07 8.78 -7.14
CA LEU A 563 4.70 8.63 -5.83
C LEU A 563 6.23 8.75 -5.88
N GLY A 564 6.83 8.60 -7.06
CA GLY A 564 8.27 8.54 -7.27
C GLY A 564 9.01 9.86 -7.03
N THR A 565 10.29 9.77 -6.68
CA THR A 565 11.17 10.94 -6.47
C THR A 565 11.53 11.69 -7.74
N HIS A 566 11.48 11.04 -8.91
CA HIS A 566 11.80 11.65 -10.21
C HIS A 566 10.89 12.82 -10.62
N ARG A 567 9.71 12.97 -10.00
CA ARG A 567 8.80 14.08 -10.27
C ARG A 567 9.18 15.39 -9.55
N LEU A 568 10.16 15.31 -8.64
CA LEU A 568 10.56 16.41 -7.75
C LEU A 568 11.82 17.14 -8.22
N GLY A 569 12.41 16.70 -9.33
CA GLY A 569 13.68 17.18 -9.88
C GLY A 569 13.51 18.02 -11.13
#